data_AF-A0A1X1N1V2-F1
#
_entry.id   AF-A0A1X1N1V2-F1
#
_cell.length_a   1.000
_cell.length_b   1.000
_cell.length_c   1.000
_cell.angle_alpha   90.00
_cell.angle_beta   90.00
_cell.angle_gamma   90.00
#
_symmetry.space_group_name_H-M   'P 1'
#
loop_
_entity.id
_entity.type
_entity.pdbx_description
1 polymer ?
#
loop_
_entity_poly.entity_id
_entity_poly.type
_entity_poly.pdbx_seq_one_letter_code
_entity_poly.pdbx_strand_id
1 'polypeptide(L)'
;MTAGSEPMPGGREPTTPGREPTPAGPTPTAPGDEPTPAGRELETLAAEPERPRAEFSALLPAEPASAYEALWQGGELQPWTPTAIRLWEQEDGDDIEVVHHLAIAHHACAYDLEAAGDDAAFGHFEKALRHWAQLYGEPEFWRRMHERLDEAMGVPVPDEIVAEARTRLPYNLLEPHLTLAARLRLTDPGRARRHVRLVTGSAFPDAIVAEARDRLVRDLLDGVPAAVAEGRFAETIDVLESWLLLDPDNHGLLRALLFTSRSWIERLREEPYAQRRMDELLGRVDALVRPGLARTAPGGELAKELARHEYLLALRSFGALGAAKPSPDALGSLSEVEQARHRGRRAARHVGRALELYPEMGEDPRYTDVTELRNDGLPRFLAWLDAVEAQFLLTAFGIGDQELSRARRLIDAAGAYAAADPGLEQFVRSLENLLSVRQA
;
A
#
# COMPACT_ATOMS: atom_id res chain seq x y z
N MET A 1 -34.84 -11.43 0.86
CA MET A 1 -34.23 -11.75 -0.44
C MET A 1 -32.92 -12.48 -0.17
N THR A 2 -32.97 -13.79 -0.30
CA THR A 2 -31.88 -14.75 -0.05
C THR A 2 -31.04 -14.87 -1.31
N ALA A 3 -29.81 -14.36 -1.29
CA ALA A 3 -28.83 -14.62 -2.35
C ALA A 3 -27.91 -15.75 -1.88
N GLY A 4 -27.99 -16.88 -2.58
CA GLY A 4 -27.15 -18.05 -2.37
C GLY A 4 -25.74 -17.82 -2.91
N SER A 5 -24.76 -18.39 -2.23
CA SER A 5 -23.36 -18.44 -2.66
C SER A 5 -23.08 -19.86 -3.16
N GLU A 6 -22.80 -20.00 -4.45
CA GLU A 6 -22.20 -21.21 -5.03
C GLU A 6 -20.66 -21.15 -4.89
N PRO A 7 -19.98 -22.28 -4.64
CA PRO A 7 -18.52 -22.36 -4.60
C PRO A 7 -17.94 -22.69 -5.97
N MET A 8 -16.92 -21.94 -6.40
CA MET A 8 -16.11 -22.28 -7.57
C MET A 8 -14.98 -23.26 -7.19
N PRO A 9 -14.75 -24.32 -7.99
CA PRO A 9 -13.68 -25.28 -7.73
C PRO A 9 -12.36 -24.85 -8.36
N GLY A 10 -11.26 -25.26 -7.72
CA GLY A 10 -9.90 -25.11 -8.23
C GLY A 10 -9.60 -25.98 -9.47
N GLY A 11 -8.71 -25.49 -10.31
CA GLY A 11 -8.04 -26.23 -11.39
C GLY A 11 -6.70 -25.54 -11.66
N ARG A 12 -5.59 -26.15 -11.24
CA ARG A 12 -4.68 -27.00 -12.03
C ARG A 12 -3.72 -26.20 -12.91
N GLU A 13 -2.46 -26.24 -12.51
CA GLU A 13 -1.27 -25.89 -13.28
C GLU A 13 -1.14 -26.73 -14.56
N PRO A 14 -0.67 -26.17 -15.68
CA PRO A 14 -0.16 -26.95 -16.79
C PRO A 14 1.35 -27.13 -16.69
N THR A 15 1.74 -28.39 -16.60
CA THR A 15 3.09 -28.94 -16.73
C THR A 15 3.61 -28.72 -18.15
N THR A 16 4.80 -28.13 -18.30
CA THR A 16 5.57 -28.10 -19.54
C THR A 16 6.39 -29.39 -19.69
N PRO A 17 6.31 -30.13 -20.80
CA PRO A 17 7.31 -31.11 -21.14
C PRO A 17 8.36 -30.49 -22.07
N GLY A 18 9.61 -30.46 -21.57
CA GLY A 18 10.78 -30.24 -22.39
C GLY A 18 10.96 -31.37 -23.41
N ARG A 19 11.49 -31.01 -24.58
CA ARG A 19 11.91 -31.97 -25.60
C ARG A 19 13.27 -31.53 -26.15
N GLU A 20 14.30 -32.30 -25.82
CA GLU A 20 15.61 -32.24 -26.43
C GLU A 20 15.55 -32.67 -27.91
N PRO A 21 16.40 -32.12 -28.79
CA PRO A 21 16.57 -32.61 -30.15
C PRO A 21 17.72 -33.64 -30.23
N THR A 22 17.46 -34.80 -30.83
CA THR A 22 18.50 -35.74 -31.29
C THR A 22 18.58 -35.70 -32.82
N PRO A 23 19.80 -35.73 -33.41
CA PRO A 23 20.01 -35.62 -34.85
C PRO A 23 20.04 -37.00 -35.54
N ALA A 24 19.43 -37.14 -36.73
CA ALA A 24 19.71 -38.24 -37.65
C ALA A 24 19.18 -37.99 -39.07
N GLY A 25 20.08 -37.55 -39.97
CA GLY A 25 20.11 -37.76 -41.44
C GLY A 25 18.85 -37.44 -42.29
N PRO A 26 18.85 -37.72 -43.61
CA PRO A 26 19.95 -37.92 -44.54
C PRO A 26 20.10 -36.75 -45.55
N THR A 27 21.22 -36.72 -46.24
CA THR A 27 21.51 -35.84 -47.38
C THR A 27 20.46 -35.99 -48.49
N PRO A 28 19.77 -34.92 -48.95
CA PRO A 28 18.97 -34.97 -50.15
C PRO A 28 19.85 -34.76 -51.38
N THR A 29 19.83 -35.77 -52.24
CA THR A 29 20.29 -35.75 -53.62
C THR A 29 19.59 -34.64 -54.39
N ALA A 30 20.35 -33.89 -55.20
CA ALA A 30 19.86 -32.85 -56.08
C ALA A 30 18.88 -33.41 -57.13
N PRO A 31 17.65 -32.87 -57.26
CA PRO A 31 16.90 -32.92 -58.50
C PRO A 31 17.26 -31.68 -59.32
N GLY A 32 17.97 -31.89 -60.42
CA GLY A 32 17.90 -30.95 -61.53
C GLY A 32 16.52 -31.13 -62.16
N ASP A 33 15.66 -30.14 -62.04
CA ASP A 33 14.44 -30.04 -62.85
C ASP A 33 14.15 -28.56 -63.07
N GLU A 34 14.03 -28.22 -64.35
CA GLU A 34 13.64 -26.89 -64.81
C GLU A 34 12.27 -26.51 -64.24
N PRO A 35 12.04 -25.23 -63.90
CA PRO A 35 10.79 -24.79 -63.30
C PRO A 35 9.62 -25.05 -64.26
N THR A 36 8.78 -26.03 -63.90
CA THR A 36 7.47 -26.24 -64.52
C THR A 36 6.62 -24.97 -64.43
N PRO A 37 5.82 -24.65 -65.46
CA PRO A 37 5.08 -23.39 -65.59
C PRO A 37 4.13 -23.06 -64.43
N ALA A 38 3.71 -24.05 -63.62
CA ALA A 38 2.88 -23.85 -62.43
C ALA A 38 3.62 -23.18 -61.25
N GLY A 39 4.96 -23.29 -61.18
CA GLY A 39 5.76 -22.57 -60.16
C GLY A 39 5.84 -21.07 -60.41
N ARG A 40 5.82 -20.65 -61.69
CA ARG A 40 5.80 -19.24 -62.09
C ARG A 40 4.47 -18.56 -61.76
N GLU A 41 3.34 -19.26 -61.83
CA GLU A 41 2.04 -18.70 -61.43
C GLU A 41 1.95 -18.44 -59.92
N LEU A 42 2.57 -19.29 -59.08
CA LEU A 42 2.64 -19.08 -57.62
C LEU A 42 3.60 -17.95 -57.21
N GLU A 43 4.73 -17.75 -57.90
CA GLU A 43 5.58 -16.56 -57.71
C GLU A 43 4.87 -15.27 -58.14
N THR A 44 4.06 -15.33 -59.20
CA THR A 44 3.31 -14.17 -59.68
C THR A 44 2.18 -13.79 -58.70
N LEU A 45 1.50 -14.77 -58.10
CA LEU A 45 0.49 -14.57 -57.05
C LEU A 45 1.10 -14.12 -55.70
N ALA A 46 2.35 -14.48 -55.41
CA ALA A 46 3.09 -13.99 -54.24
C ALA A 46 3.59 -12.54 -54.42
N ALA A 47 3.85 -12.12 -55.67
CA ALA A 47 4.18 -10.73 -56.01
C ALA A 47 2.96 -9.80 -56.11
N GLU A 48 1.76 -10.35 -56.34
CA GLU A 48 0.50 -9.58 -56.40
C GLU A 48 0.15 -8.80 -55.11
N PRO A 49 0.38 -9.27 -53.88
CA PRO A 49 0.19 -8.46 -52.67
C PRO A 49 1.33 -7.45 -52.43
N GLU A 50 2.52 -7.64 -53.03
CA GLU A 50 3.62 -6.68 -52.88
C GLU A 50 3.42 -5.41 -53.71
N ARG A 51 2.72 -5.51 -54.86
CA ARG A 51 2.44 -4.35 -55.73
C ARG A 51 1.53 -3.31 -55.06
N PRO A 52 0.35 -3.67 -54.51
CA PRO A 52 -0.49 -2.76 -53.75
C PRO A 52 0.22 -2.22 -52.51
N ARG A 53 1.08 -3.03 -51.86
CA ARG A 53 1.85 -2.58 -50.71
C ARG A 53 2.90 -1.52 -51.10
N ALA A 54 3.60 -1.72 -52.22
CA ALA A 54 4.54 -0.74 -52.76
C ALA A 54 3.83 0.52 -53.27
N GLU A 55 2.70 0.39 -53.96
CA GLU A 55 1.87 1.52 -54.40
C GLU A 55 1.29 2.31 -53.22
N PHE A 56 0.82 1.61 -52.18
CA PHE A 56 0.32 2.25 -50.95
C PHE A 56 1.45 2.93 -50.19
N SER A 57 2.63 2.31 -50.07
CA SER A 57 3.82 2.94 -49.48
C SER A 57 4.31 4.14 -50.27
N ALA A 58 4.18 4.16 -51.60
CA ALA A 58 4.52 5.32 -52.44
C ALA A 58 3.53 6.49 -52.31
N LEU A 59 2.30 6.22 -51.83
CA LEU A 59 1.29 7.24 -51.54
C LEU A 59 1.39 7.78 -50.11
N LEU A 60 2.11 7.10 -49.22
CA LEU A 60 2.40 7.64 -47.90
C LEU A 60 3.41 8.79 -48.02
N PRO A 61 3.21 9.90 -47.29
CA PRO A 61 4.21 10.97 -47.24
C PRO A 61 5.54 10.39 -46.78
N ALA A 62 6.64 10.85 -47.39
CA ALA A 62 7.99 10.42 -47.02
C ALA A 62 8.17 10.58 -45.51
N GLU A 63 8.70 9.54 -44.84
CA GLU A 63 9.03 9.67 -43.43
C GLU A 63 10.07 10.80 -43.26
N PRO A 64 9.92 11.67 -42.25
CA PRO A 64 10.86 12.75 -41.98
C PRO A 64 12.24 12.18 -41.70
N ALA A 65 13.30 12.86 -42.16
CA ALA A 65 14.66 12.38 -42.04
C ALA A 65 15.24 12.56 -40.62
N SER A 66 14.58 13.36 -39.79
CA SER A 66 14.94 13.57 -38.38
C SER A 66 13.72 13.83 -37.49
N ALA A 67 13.88 13.65 -36.18
CA ALA A 67 12.85 13.99 -35.21
C ALA A 67 12.45 15.48 -35.26
N TYR A 68 13.41 16.39 -35.54
CA TYR A 68 13.13 17.83 -35.66
C TYR A 68 12.27 18.17 -36.87
N GLU A 69 12.52 17.54 -38.02
CA GLU A 69 11.64 17.66 -39.18
C GLU A 69 10.24 17.12 -38.88
N ALA A 70 10.17 16.03 -38.12
CA ALA A 70 8.91 15.42 -37.71
C ALA A 70 8.06 16.29 -36.77
N LEU A 71 8.62 17.35 -36.16
CA LEU A 71 7.87 18.31 -35.35
C LEU A 71 7.07 19.31 -36.19
N TRP A 72 7.40 19.48 -37.48
CA TRP A 72 6.67 20.40 -38.35
C TRP A 72 5.41 19.73 -38.91
N GLN A 73 4.24 20.17 -38.45
CA GLN A 73 2.95 19.70 -38.96
C GLN A 73 2.13 20.89 -39.46
N GLY A 74 1.67 20.82 -40.72
CA GLY A 74 0.86 21.88 -41.31
C GLY A 74 1.56 23.24 -41.41
N GLY A 75 2.90 23.28 -41.41
CA GLY A 75 3.68 24.51 -41.41
C GLY A 75 3.86 25.15 -40.03
N GLU A 76 3.40 24.50 -38.97
CA GLU A 76 3.60 24.92 -37.58
C GLU A 76 4.54 23.96 -36.86
N LEU A 77 5.39 24.51 -35.99
CA LEU A 77 6.26 23.73 -35.12
C LEU A 77 5.45 23.24 -33.92
N GLN A 78 5.34 21.92 -33.77
CA GLN A 78 4.66 21.29 -32.65
C GLN A 78 5.67 20.97 -31.52
N PRO A 79 5.23 20.97 -30.25
CA PRO A 79 6.07 20.58 -29.11
C PRO A 79 6.35 19.06 -29.08
N TRP A 80 5.50 18.26 -29.73
CA TRP A 80 5.67 16.82 -29.89
C TRP A 80 4.91 16.34 -31.12
N THR A 81 5.37 15.24 -31.70
CA THR A 81 4.57 14.42 -32.63
C THR A 81 4.87 12.95 -32.36
N PRO A 82 3.94 12.00 -32.66
CA PRO A 82 4.22 10.57 -32.50
C PRO A 82 5.48 10.13 -33.25
N THR A 83 5.71 10.68 -34.44
CA THR A 83 6.88 10.38 -35.26
C THR A 83 8.16 10.91 -34.64
N ALA A 84 8.18 12.13 -34.10
CA ALA A 84 9.35 12.69 -33.43
C ALA A 84 9.74 11.87 -32.19
N ILE A 85 8.77 11.51 -31.35
CA ILE A 85 9.01 10.65 -30.17
C ILE A 85 9.61 9.31 -30.60
N ARG A 86 9.01 8.65 -31.60
CA ARG A 86 9.51 7.35 -32.10
C ARG A 86 10.94 7.45 -32.62
N LEU A 87 11.28 8.53 -33.34
CA LEU A 87 12.63 8.73 -33.88
C LEU A 87 13.65 8.94 -32.75
N TRP A 88 13.35 9.79 -31.76
CA TRP A 88 14.22 9.95 -30.59
C TRP A 88 14.33 8.67 -29.75
N GLU A 89 13.27 7.87 -29.60
CA GLU A 89 13.32 6.57 -28.90
C GLU A 89 14.19 5.52 -29.64
N GLN A 90 14.48 5.72 -30.93
CA GLN A 90 15.36 4.87 -31.73
C GLN A 90 16.83 5.33 -31.73
N GLU A 91 17.07 6.58 -31.35
CA GLU A 91 18.41 7.14 -31.18
C GLU A 91 19.07 6.60 -29.89
N ASP A 92 20.36 6.84 -29.72
CA ASP A 92 21.10 6.39 -28.54
C ASP A 92 20.53 7.04 -27.26
N GLY A 93 19.95 6.22 -26.39
CA GLY A 93 19.27 6.66 -25.16
C GLY A 93 20.18 7.30 -24.12
N ASP A 94 21.51 7.25 -24.32
CA ASP A 94 22.51 7.89 -23.47
C ASP A 94 22.85 9.32 -23.94
N ASP A 95 22.37 9.77 -25.11
CA ASP A 95 22.55 11.16 -25.52
C ASP A 95 21.65 12.10 -24.71
N ILE A 96 22.28 12.96 -23.91
CA ILE A 96 21.63 13.97 -23.06
C ILE A 96 20.64 14.85 -23.83
N GLU A 97 20.93 15.19 -25.09
CA GLU A 97 20.05 16.02 -25.91
C GLU A 97 18.78 15.25 -26.30
N VAL A 98 18.92 13.99 -26.71
CA VAL A 98 17.80 13.10 -27.01
C VAL A 98 16.93 12.88 -25.76
N VAL A 99 17.54 12.61 -24.61
CA VAL A 99 16.81 12.45 -23.34
C VAL A 99 16.04 13.73 -22.97
N HIS A 100 16.63 14.91 -23.17
CA HIS A 100 15.96 16.19 -22.93
C HIS A 100 14.74 16.38 -23.85
N HIS A 101 14.89 16.08 -25.13
CA HIS A 101 13.77 16.17 -26.07
C HIS A 101 12.66 15.17 -25.78
N LEU A 102 13.00 13.92 -25.43
CA LEU A 102 12.03 12.93 -24.98
C LEU A 102 11.29 13.39 -23.72
N ALA A 103 11.99 13.99 -22.75
CA ALA A 103 11.38 14.54 -21.55
C ALA A 103 10.32 15.59 -21.89
N ILE A 104 10.66 16.55 -22.75
CA ILE A 104 9.74 17.62 -23.20
C ILE A 104 8.56 17.03 -23.98
N ALA A 105 8.84 16.18 -24.98
CA ALA A 105 7.82 15.67 -25.89
C ALA A 105 6.81 14.77 -25.18
N HIS A 106 7.27 13.88 -24.30
CA HIS A 106 6.37 13.08 -23.47
C HIS A 106 5.56 13.95 -22.51
N HIS A 107 6.15 14.98 -21.90
CA HIS A 107 5.42 15.86 -20.98
C HIS A 107 4.33 16.66 -21.70
N ALA A 108 4.64 17.23 -22.87
CA ALA A 108 3.67 17.97 -23.69
C ALA A 108 2.52 17.06 -24.16
N CYS A 109 2.86 15.88 -24.69
CA CYS A 109 1.87 14.87 -25.08
C CYS A 109 0.97 14.47 -23.91
N ALA A 110 1.55 14.27 -22.72
CA ALA A 110 0.78 13.93 -21.54
C ALA A 110 -0.21 15.02 -21.14
N TYR A 111 0.15 16.31 -21.27
CA TYR A 111 -0.79 17.41 -20.99
C TYR A 111 -1.95 17.46 -21.98
N ASP A 112 -1.70 17.27 -23.28
CA ASP A 112 -2.76 17.27 -24.28
C ASP A 112 -3.73 16.10 -24.05
N LEU A 113 -3.20 14.91 -23.75
CA LEU A 113 -3.99 13.73 -23.42
C LEU A 113 -4.75 13.90 -22.09
N GLU A 114 -4.14 14.49 -21.07
CA GLU A 114 -4.78 14.79 -19.78
C GLU A 114 -5.95 15.77 -19.95
N ALA A 115 -5.75 16.83 -20.74
CA ALA A 115 -6.79 17.80 -21.06
C ALA A 115 -7.96 17.18 -21.83
N ALA A 116 -7.69 16.17 -22.65
CA ALA A 116 -8.70 15.37 -23.35
C ALA A 116 -9.37 14.29 -22.46
N GLY A 117 -8.88 14.08 -21.23
CA GLY A 117 -9.36 13.03 -20.33
C GLY A 117 -8.91 11.62 -20.71
N ASP A 118 -7.90 11.47 -21.57
CA ASP A 118 -7.35 10.19 -21.99
C ASP A 118 -6.44 9.60 -20.90
N ASP A 119 -6.58 8.29 -20.66
CA ASP A 119 -5.78 7.54 -19.68
C ASP A 119 -4.37 7.20 -20.19
N ALA A 120 -4.12 7.33 -21.50
CA ALA A 120 -2.79 7.23 -22.09
C ALA A 120 -1.82 8.31 -21.57
N ALA A 121 -2.36 9.45 -21.09
CA ALA A 121 -1.58 10.54 -20.50
C ALA A 121 -0.59 10.07 -19.43
N PHE A 122 -1.00 9.14 -18.57
CA PHE A 122 -0.17 8.63 -17.48
C PHE A 122 1.06 7.87 -17.95
N GLY A 123 0.98 7.15 -19.07
CA GLY A 123 2.15 6.47 -19.63
C GLY A 123 3.20 7.48 -20.12
N HIS A 124 2.74 8.59 -20.70
CA HIS A 124 3.60 9.69 -21.12
C HIS A 124 4.16 10.48 -19.92
N PHE A 125 3.36 10.78 -18.89
CA PHE A 125 3.88 11.40 -17.67
C PHE A 125 4.96 10.55 -16.99
N GLU A 126 4.78 9.23 -16.90
CA GLU A 126 5.77 8.34 -16.29
C GLU A 126 7.11 8.37 -17.05
N LYS A 127 7.06 8.28 -18.38
CA LYS A 127 8.25 8.41 -19.23
C LYS A 127 8.91 9.77 -19.07
N ALA A 128 8.14 10.86 -19.13
CA ALA A 128 8.64 12.22 -18.97
C ALA A 128 9.37 12.42 -17.64
N LEU A 129 8.76 12.02 -16.52
CA LEU A 129 9.36 12.14 -15.19
C LEU A 129 10.65 11.33 -15.06
N ARG A 130 10.71 10.12 -15.66
CA ARG A 130 11.92 9.29 -15.68
C ARG A 130 13.06 9.99 -16.42
N HIS A 131 12.81 10.55 -17.61
CA HIS A 131 13.82 11.30 -18.36
C HIS A 131 14.26 12.57 -17.60
N TRP A 132 13.34 13.30 -16.98
CA TRP A 132 13.68 14.44 -16.14
C TRP A 132 14.52 14.08 -14.92
N ALA A 133 14.23 12.95 -14.26
CA ALA A 133 15.03 12.46 -13.14
C ALA A 133 16.45 12.05 -13.58
N GLN A 134 16.60 11.44 -14.76
CA GLN A 134 17.90 11.16 -15.37
C GLN A 134 18.70 12.45 -15.58
N LEU A 135 18.11 13.47 -16.22
CA LEU A 135 18.77 14.76 -16.47
C LEU A 135 19.09 15.52 -15.17
N TYR A 136 18.24 15.43 -14.16
CA TYR A 136 18.50 16.03 -12.84
C TYR A 136 19.78 15.47 -12.21
N GLY A 137 20.04 14.17 -12.38
CA GLY A 137 21.24 13.50 -11.90
C GLY A 137 22.50 13.84 -12.68
N GLU A 138 22.38 14.24 -13.95
CA GLU A 138 23.49 14.35 -14.90
C GLU A 138 24.20 15.72 -14.86
N PRO A 139 25.45 15.83 -14.32
CA PRO A 139 26.14 17.11 -14.21
C PRO A 139 26.43 17.77 -15.56
N GLU A 140 26.69 16.97 -16.59
CA GLU A 140 27.00 17.45 -17.94
C GLU A 140 25.82 18.20 -18.57
N PHE A 141 24.58 17.74 -18.31
CA PHE A 141 23.37 18.44 -18.75
C PHE A 141 23.32 19.87 -18.19
N TRP A 142 23.59 20.04 -16.90
CA TRP A 142 23.56 21.35 -16.24
C TRP A 142 24.69 22.26 -16.73
N ARG A 143 25.87 21.71 -17.00
CA ARG A 143 26.98 22.47 -17.61
C ARG A 143 26.59 22.98 -19.01
N ARG A 144 26.05 22.13 -19.88
CA ARG A 144 25.61 22.54 -21.22
C ARG A 144 24.44 23.52 -21.18
N MET A 145 23.52 23.36 -20.23
CA MET A 145 22.43 24.31 -20.02
C MET A 145 22.96 25.69 -19.66
N HIS A 146 23.96 25.77 -18.78
CA HIS A 146 24.62 27.01 -18.41
C HIS A 146 25.28 27.68 -19.63
N GLU A 147 26.05 26.93 -20.41
CA GLU A 147 26.69 27.42 -21.64
C GLU A 147 25.66 27.95 -22.66
N ARG A 148 24.57 27.23 -22.87
CA ARG A 148 23.48 27.67 -23.75
C ARG A 148 22.80 28.94 -23.25
N LEU A 149 22.65 29.11 -21.93
CA LEU A 149 22.10 30.32 -21.34
C LEU A 149 23.04 31.52 -21.48
N ASP A 150 24.35 31.32 -21.28
CA ASP A 150 25.37 32.35 -21.52
C ASP A 150 25.32 32.84 -22.97
N GLU A 151 25.27 31.91 -23.92
CA GLU A 151 25.17 32.20 -25.35
C GLU A 151 23.88 32.96 -25.69
N ALA A 152 22.73 32.49 -25.17
CA ALA A 152 21.42 33.09 -25.46
C ALA A 152 21.26 34.50 -24.85
N MET A 153 21.82 34.72 -23.67
CA MET A 153 21.73 36.01 -22.96
C MET A 153 22.79 37.01 -23.44
N GLY A 154 23.87 36.53 -24.09
CA GLY A 154 25.00 37.35 -24.53
C GLY A 154 25.83 37.92 -23.37
N VAL A 155 25.59 37.47 -22.15
CA VAL A 155 26.32 37.83 -20.92
C VAL A 155 26.43 36.59 -20.02
N PRO A 156 27.52 36.45 -19.25
CA PRO A 156 27.66 35.33 -18.31
C PRO A 156 26.52 35.31 -17.30
N VAL A 157 25.84 34.17 -17.22
CA VAL A 157 24.78 33.87 -16.26
C VAL A 157 25.44 33.42 -14.96
N PRO A 158 25.05 33.98 -13.79
CA PRO A 158 25.57 33.53 -12.50
C PRO A 158 25.25 32.05 -12.22
N ASP A 159 26.23 31.31 -11.68
CA ASP A 159 26.12 29.89 -11.31
C ASP A 159 24.90 29.62 -10.41
N GLU A 160 24.55 30.57 -9.55
CA GLU A 160 23.42 30.46 -8.62
C GLU A 160 22.08 30.29 -9.34
N ILE A 161 21.92 30.85 -10.55
CA ILE A 161 20.68 30.74 -11.33
C ILE A 161 20.49 29.30 -11.80
N VAL A 162 21.54 28.66 -12.32
CA VAL A 162 21.48 27.27 -12.78
C VAL A 162 21.33 26.32 -11.59
N ALA A 163 22.02 26.60 -10.48
CA ALA A 163 21.88 25.83 -9.24
C ALA A 163 20.46 25.93 -8.66
N GLU A 164 19.84 27.12 -8.68
CA GLU A 164 18.45 27.31 -8.27
C GLU A 164 17.50 26.55 -9.21
N ALA A 165 17.68 26.67 -10.53
CA ALA A 165 16.87 25.96 -11.51
C ALA A 165 16.93 24.44 -11.31
N ARG A 166 18.13 23.89 -11.10
CA ARG A 166 18.34 22.47 -10.75
C ARG A 166 17.60 22.09 -9.48
N THR A 167 17.73 22.90 -8.43
CA THR A 167 17.07 22.64 -7.14
C THR A 167 15.55 22.66 -7.26
N ARG A 168 15.00 23.56 -8.07
CA ARG A 168 13.55 23.74 -8.24
C ARG A 168 12.91 22.78 -9.24
N LEU A 169 13.69 22.23 -10.18
CA LEU A 169 13.19 21.40 -11.28
C LEU A 169 12.26 20.28 -10.80
N PRO A 170 12.64 19.42 -9.81
CA PRO A 170 11.74 18.35 -9.36
C PRO A 170 10.43 18.89 -8.79
N TYR A 171 10.46 19.97 -8.00
CA TYR A 171 9.25 20.56 -7.43
C TYR A 171 8.31 21.09 -8.50
N ASN A 172 8.85 21.80 -9.49
CA ASN A 172 8.07 22.34 -10.60
C ASN A 172 7.43 21.23 -11.46
N LEU A 173 8.07 20.07 -11.56
CA LEU A 173 7.54 18.93 -12.32
C LEU A 173 6.51 18.11 -11.53
N LEU A 174 6.67 18.00 -10.21
CA LEU A 174 5.78 17.22 -9.35
C LEU A 174 4.53 18.01 -8.90
N GLU A 175 4.63 19.32 -8.73
CA GLU A 175 3.54 20.20 -8.25
C GLU A 175 2.25 20.14 -9.10
N PRO A 176 2.29 20.11 -10.45
CA PRO A 176 1.08 19.97 -11.26
C PRO A 176 0.30 18.69 -10.94
N HIS A 177 1.00 17.57 -10.70
CA HIS A 177 0.36 16.30 -10.33
C HIS A 177 -0.28 16.35 -8.95
N LEU A 178 0.36 17.01 -8.00
CA LEU A 178 -0.18 17.22 -6.65
C LEU A 178 -1.44 18.12 -6.70
N THR A 179 -1.41 19.17 -7.53
CA THR A 179 -2.54 20.06 -7.76
C THR A 179 -3.73 19.32 -8.39
N LEU A 180 -3.49 18.51 -9.42
CA LEU A 180 -4.52 17.68 -10.05
C LEU A 180 -5.07 16.64 -9.08
N ALA A 181 -4.22 15.97 -8.30
CA ALA A 181 -4.66 15.02 -7.27
C ALA A 181 -5.58 15.69 -6.23
N ALA A 182 -5.22 16.87 -5.73
CA ALA A 182 -6.03 17.64 -4.80
C ALA A 182 -7.42 17.99 -5.37
N ARG A 183 -7.45 18.48 -6.62
CA ARG A 183 -8.67 18.88 -7.33
C ARG A 183 -9.58 17.68 -7.61
N LEU A 184 -9.01 16.57 -8.06
CA LEU A 184 -9.74 15.37 -8.46
C LEU A 184 -10.14 14.48 -7.28
N ARG A 185 -9.52 14.65 -6.10
CA ARG A 185 -9.72 13.79 -4.91
C ARG A 185 -11.18 13.41 -4.64
N LEU A 186 -12.10 14.36 -4.75
CA LEU A 186 -13.52 14.14 -4.43
C LEU A 186 -14.37 13.72 -5.63
N THR A 187 -13.97 14.08 -6.86
CA THR A 187 -14.78 13.84 -8.08
C THR A 187 -14.32 12.62 -8.87
N ASP A 188 -13.01 12.35 -8.87
CA ASP A 188 -12.37 11.20 -9.50
C ASP A 188 -11.17 10.73 -8.65
N PRO A 189 -11.43 10.00 -7.55
CA PRO A 189 -10.38 9.50 -6.67
C PRO A 189 -9.45 8.49 -7.36
N GLY A 190 -9.92 7.81 -8.42
CA GLY A 190 -9.12 6.88 -9.21
C GLY A 190 -8.01 7.62 -9.96
N ARG A 191 -8.37 8.66 -10.72
CA ARG A 191 -7.43 9.52 -11.44
C ARG A 191 -6.52 10.31 -10.50
N ALA A 192 -7.07 10.85 -9.40
CA ALA A 192 -6.28 11.51 -8.36
C ALA A 192 -5.18 10.60 -7.79
N ARG A 193 -5.51 9.32 -7.51
CA ARG A 193 -4.55 8.33 -7.02
C ARG A 193 -3.46 8.03 -8.04
N ARG A 194 -3.77 8.02 -9.34
CA ARG A 194 -2.76 7.82 -10.40
C ARG A 194 -1.76 8.98 -10.43
N HIS A 195 -2.19 10.23 -10.22
CA HIS A 195 -1.27 11.37 -10.10
C HIS A 195 -0.36 11.29 -8.86
N VAL A 196 -0.88 10.90 -7.71
CA VAL A 196 -0.02 10.64 -6.53
C VAL A 196 0.99 9.53 -6.83
N ARG A 197 0.57 8.47 -7.55
CA ARG A 197 1.48 7.40 -7.96
C ARG A 197 2.61 7.88 -8.88
N LEU A 198 2.31 8.78 -9.83
CA LEU A 198 3.35 9.41 -10.66
C LEU A 198 4.40 10.13 -9.80
N VAL A 199 3.98 10.83 -8.75
CA VAL A 199 4.91 11.50 -7.82
C VAL A 199 5.78 10.48 -7.09
N THR A 200 5.17 9.44 -6.49
CA THR A 200 5.91 8.39 -5.76
C THR A 200 6.81 7.53 -6.65
N GLY A 201 6.50 7.43 -7.95
CA GLY A 201 7.23 6.62 -8.93
C GLY A 201 8.13 7.41 -9.87
N SER A 202 8.35 8.70 -9.60
CA SER A 202 8.99 9.66 -10.53
C SER A 202 10.50 9.46 -10.75
N ALA A 203 11.14 8.52 -10.04
CA ALA A 203 12.59 8.29 -10.03
C ALA A 203 13.45 9.47 -9.51
N PHE A 204 12.85 10.57 -9.05
CA PHE A 204 13.56 11.57 -8.27
C PHE A 204 14.01 11.02 -6.91
N PRO A 205 15.02 11.63 -6.25
CA PRO A 205 15.46 11.22 -4.92
C PRO A 205 14.30 11.15 -3.91
N ASP A 206 14.27 10.10 -3.09
CA ASP A 206 13.20 9.84 -2.11
C ASP A 206 12.92 11.02 -1.19
N ALA A 207 13.95 11.77 -0.79
CA ALA A 207 13.80 12.96 0.05
C ALA A 207 12.96 14.06 -0.61
N ILE A 208 13.12 14.27 -1.92
CA ILE A 208 12.37 15.25 -2.71
C ILE A 208 10.92 14.78 -2.87
N VAL A 209 10.73 13.49 -3.15
CA VAL A 209 9.39 12.87 -3.26
C VAL A 209 8.64 12.98 -1.92
N ALA A 210 9.32 12.69 -0.81
CA ALA A 210 8.75 12.83 0.54
C ALA A 210 8.37 14.28 0.84
N GLU A 211 9.24 15.25 0.56
CA GLU A 211 8.93 16.67 0.77
C GLU A 211 7.73 17.14 -0.09
N ALA A 212 7.67 16.73 -1.36
CA ALA A 212 6.57 17.06 -2.25
C ALA A 212 5.23 16.50 -1.72
N ARG A 213 5.24 15.25 -1.23
CA ARG A 213 4.07 14.61 -0.59
C ARG A 213 3.66 15.32 0.69
N ASP A 214 4.62 15.73 1.53
CA ASP A 214 4.33 16.47 2.76
C ASP A 214 3.75 17.85 2.47
N ARG A 215 4.22 18.53 1.41
CA ARG A 215 3.71 19.84 0.99
C ARG A 215 2.24 19.77 0.55
N LEU A 216 1.83 18.72 -0.15
CA LEU A 216 0.45 18.51 -0.60
C LEU A 216 -0.57 18.56 0.56
N VAL A 217 -0.18 18.05 1.73
CA VAL A 217 -1.07 17.91 2.89
C VAL A 217 -0.75 18.87 4.02
N ARG A 218 0.25 19.76 3.87
CA ARG A 218 0.75 20.64 4.94
C ARG A 218 -0.35 21.48 5.58
N ASP A 219 -1.06 22.26 4.78
CA ASP A 219 -2.11 23.16 5.29
C ASP A 219 -3.24 22.40 6.00
N LEU A 220 -3.56 21.19 5.51
CA LEU A 220 -4.50 20.30 6.19
C LEU A 220 -3.96 19.87 7.56
N LEU A 221 -2.73 19.36 7.60
CA LEU A 221 -2.11 18.84 8.83
C LEU A 221 -1.94 19.94 9.89
N ASP A 222 -1.57 21.14 9.47
CA ASP A 222 -1.44 22.31 10.34
C ASP A 222 -2.80 22.72 10.96
N GLY A 223 -3.91 22.46 10.26
CA GLY A 223 -5.27 22.71 10.73
C GLY A 223 -5.84 21.64 11.69
N VAL A 224 -5.28 20.43 11.73
CA VAL A 224 -5.82 19.31 12.52
C VAL A 224 -5.92 19.62 14.02
N PRO A 225 -4.90 20.18 14.70
CA PRO A 225 -5.01 20.48 16.13
C PRO A 225 -6.14 21.45 16.47
N ALA A 226 -6.36 22.48 15.64
CA ALA A 226 -7.45 23.43 15.83
C ALA A 226 -8.82 22.77 15.62
N ALA A 227 -8.98 21.98 14.57
CA ALA A 227 -10.23 21.25 14.31
C ALA A 227 -10.56 20.24 15.43
N VAL A 228 -9.54 19.57 15.99
CA VAL A 228 -9.69 18.69 17.16
C VAL A 228 -10.10 19.47 18.41
N ALA A 229 -9.50 20.63 18.68
CA ALA A 229 -9.87 21.49 19.80
C ALA A 229 -11.32 22.01 19.69
N GLU A 230 -11.80 22.24 18.47
CA GLU A 230 -13.17 22.63 18.15
C GLU A 230 -14.17 21.46 18.18
N GLY A 231 -13.71 20.23 18.38
CA GLY A 231 -14.54 19.03 18.39
C GLY A 231 -15.03 18.56 17.02
N ARG A 232 -14.41 19.03 15.92
CA ARG A 232 -14.76 18.67 14.54
C ARG A 232 -14.16 17.32 14.11
N PHE A 233 -14.33 16.30 14.94
CA PHE A 233 -13.67 14.99 14.77
C PHE A 233 -14.11 14.26 13.49
N ALA A 234 -15.41 14.10 13.28
CA ALA A 234 -15.95 13.34 12.16
C ALA A 234 -15.53 13.95 10.81
N GLU A 235 -15.73 15.26 10.65
CA GLU A 235 -15.31 16.01 9.45
C GLU A 235 -13.80 15.86 9.20
N THR A 236 -12.98 16.02 10.24
CA THR A 236 -11.52 15.90 10.12
C THR A 236 -11.11 14.48 9.69
N ILE A 237 -11.74 13.44 10.24
CA ILE A 237 -11.48 12.05 9.85
C ILE A 237 -11.91 11.78 8.41
N ASP A 238 -13.07 12.27 7.98
CA ASP A 238 -13.54 12.10 6.60
C ASP A 238 -12.58 12.77 5.60
N VAL A 239 -12.07 13.97 5.94
CA VAL A 239 -11.05 14.67 5.14
C VAL A 239 -9.74 13.88 5.11
N LEU A 240 -9.23 13.42 6.25
CA LEU A 240 -8.00 12.62 6.32
C LEU A 240 -8.11 11.29 5.57
N GLU A 241 -9.25 10.60 5.69
CA GLU A 241 -9.53 9.38 4.95
C GLU A 241 -9.47 9.61 3.44
N SER A 242 -10.12 10.66 2.94
CA SER A 242 -10.10 10.95 1.51
C SER A 242 -8.68 11.15 0.95
N TRP A 243 -7.75 11.66 1.77
CA TRP A 243 -6.35 11.79 1.39
C TRP A 243 -5.58 10.48 1.53
N LEU A 244 -5.82 9.69 2.59
CA LEU A 244 -5.20 8.36 2.78
C LEU A 244 -5.61 7.36 1.70
N LEU A 245 -6.79 7.51 1.09
CA LEU A 245 -7.16 6.72 -0.08
C LEU A 245 -6.24 6.99 -1.28
N LEU A 246 -5.77 8.24 -1.43
CA LEU A 246 -4.82 8.62 -2.48
C LEU A 246 -3.38 8.20 -2.11
N ASP A 247 -2.95 8.52 -0.88
CA ASP A 247 -1.60 8.31 -0.37
C ASP A 247 -1.62 7.54 0.98
N PRO A 248 -1.80 6.20 0.95
CA PRO A 248 -1.94 5.40 2.18
C PRO A 248 -0.66 5.32 3.00
N ASP A 249 0.49 5.65 2.39
CA ASP A 249 1.81 5.52 3.01
C ASP A 249 2.30 6.86 3.57
N ASN A 250 1.45 7.89 3.61
CA ASN A 250 1.84 9.21 4.12
C ASN A 250 1.84 9.23 5.65
N HIS A 251 3.03 9.34 6.23
CA HIS A 251 3.21 9.30 7.68
C HIS A 251 2.49 10.45 8.41
N GLY A 252 2.45 11.64 7.81
CA GLY A 252 1.77 12.81 8.37
C GLY A 252 0.25 12.57 8.48
N LEU A 253 -0.36 12.07 7.41
CA LEU A 253 -1.79 11.73 7.40
C LEU A 253 -2.14 10.60 8.36
N LEU A 254 -1.36 9.51 8.39
CA LEU A 254 -1.57 8.39 9.31
C LEU A 254 -1.50 8.86 10.75
N ARG A 255 -0.48 9.66 11.09
CA ARG A 255 -0.32 10.23 12.44
C ARG A 255 -1.52 11.13 12.80
N ALA A 256 -1.94 12.01 11.90
CA ALA A 256 -3.08 12.88 12.14
C ALA A 256 -4.37 12.09 12.37
N LEU A 257 -4.64 11.05 11.58
CA LEU A 257 -5.81 10.19 11.76
C LEU A 257 -5.79 9.49 13.13
N LEU A 258 -4.65 8.93 13.52
CA LEU A 258 -4.47 8.28 14.83
C LEU A 258 -4.67 9.28 15.97
N PHE A 259 -4.09 10.48 15.87
CA PHE A 259 -4.25 11.55 16.85
C PHE A 259 -5.72 12.00 16.98
N THR A 260 -6.38 12.34 15.87
CA THR A 260 -7.78 12.79 15.84
C THR A 260 -8.72 11.71 16.39
N SER A 261 -8.52 10.45 16.00
CA SER A 261 -9.34 9.34 16.49
C SER A 261 -9.16 9.08 17.98
N ARG A 262 -7.92 9.12 18.50
CA ARG A 262 -7.64 9.01 19.94
C ARG A 262 -8.36 10.11 20.71
N SER A 263 -8.23 11.36 20.27
CA SER A 263 -8.89 12.50 20.93
C SER A 263 -10.41 12.38 20.89
N TRP A 264 -10.99 11.85 19.80
CA TRP A 264 -12.43 11.60 19.76
C TRP A 264 -12.84 10.48 20.73
N ILE A 265 -12.07 9.39 20.81
CA ILE A 265 -12.33 8.30 21.76
C ILE A 265 -12.26 8.81 23.21
N GLU A 266 -11.26 9.63 23.55
CA GLU A 266 -11.15 10.24 24.89
C GLU A 266 -12.40 11.05 25.24
N ARG A 267 -12.96 11.81 24.30
CA ARG A 267 -14.22 12.53 24.49
C ARG A 267 -15.43 11.60 24.59
N LEU A 268 -15.52 10.59 23.73
CA LEU A 268 -16.61 9.60 23.73
C LEU A 268 -16.66 8.79 25.03
N ARG A 269 -15.52 8.56 25.71
CA ARG A 269 -15.50 7.85 27.00
C ARG A 269 -16.30 8.55 28.09
N GLU A 270 -16.49 9.86 28.00
CA GLU A 270 -17.31 10.65 28.93
C GLU A 270 -18.81 10.56 28.60
N GLU A 271 -19.16 10.11 27.39
CA GLU A 271 -20.54 9.98 26.93
C GLU A 271 -21.16 8.63 27.33
N PRO A 272 -22.35 8.63 27.97
CA PRO A 272 -23.10 7.40 28.23
C PRO A 272 -23.39 6.65 26.93
N TYR A 273 -23.23 5.32 26.93
CA TYR A 273 -23.54 4.43 25.81
C TYR A 273 -22.69 4.63 24.53
N ALA A 274 -21.58 5.36 24.59
CA ALA A 274 -20.72 5.60 23.44
C ALA A 274 -19.87 4.40 22.98
N GLN A 275 -19.92 3.27 23.70
CA GLN A 275 -19.10 2.08 23.40
C GLN A 275 -19.19 1.64 21.94
N ARG A 276 -20.41 1.55 21.40
CA ARG A 276 -20.62 1.15 20.01
C ARG A 276 -19.94 2.10 19.02
N ARG A 277 -20.04 3.41 19.25
CA ARG A 277 -19.41 4.43 18.39
C ARG A 277 -17.88 4.34 18.45
N MET A 278 -17.32 4.09 19.64
CA MET A 278 -15.87 3.85 19.80
C MET A 278 -15.42 2.60 19.04
N ASP A 279 -16.19 1.51 19.10
CA ASP A 279 -15.87 0.27 18.39
C ASP A 279 -15.92 0.43 16.86
N GLU A 280 -16.93 1.14 16.36
CA GLU A 280 -17.07 1.47 14.93
C GLU A 280 -15.91 2.36 14.47
N LEU A 281 -15.57 3.40 15.25
CA LEU A 281 -14.44 4.30 14.96
C LEU A 281 -13.10 3.56 14.95
N LEU A 282 -12.82 2.74 15.97
CA LEU A 282 -11.59 1.94 16.03
C LEU A 282 -11.47 0.97 14.85
N GLY A 283 -12.58 0.33 14.46
CA GLY A 283 -12.59 -0.54 13.27
C GLY A 283 -12.31 0.21 11.97
N ARG A 284 -12.93 1.39 11.80
CA ARG A 284 -12.70 2.25 10.62
C ARG A 284 -11.24 2.71 10.54
N VAL A 285 -10.68 3.21 11.64
CA VAL A 285 -9.30 3.70 11.68
C VAL A 285 -8.29 2.58 11.45
N ASP A 286 -8.48 1.41 12.07
CA ASP A 286 -7.60 0.25 11.87
C ASP A 286 -7.58 -0.17 10.38
N ALA A 287 -8.74 -0.19 9.71
CA ALA A 287 -8.82 -0.51 8.28
C ALA A 287 -8.06 0.48 7.38
N LEU A 288 -7.99 1.77 7.76
CA LEU A 288 -7.25 2.80 7.02
C LEU A 288 -5.75 2.77 7.30
N VAL A 289 -5.35 2.46 8.53
CA VAL A 289 -3.95 2.52 8.97
C VAL A 289 -3.16 1.29 8.52
N ARG A 290 -3.76 0.09 8.55
CA ARG A 290 -3.05 -1.18 8.27
C ARG A 290 -2.38 -1.24 6.89
N PRO A 291 -3.01 -0.80 5.78
CA PRO A 291 -2.35 -0.80 4.47
C PRO A 291 -1.07 0.03 4.44
N GLY A 292 -1.07 1.22 5.05
CA GLY A 292 0.09 2.12 5.08
C GLY A 292 1.27 1.56 5.86
N LEU A 293 0.99 0.83 6.95
CA LEU A 293 2.03 0.22 7.78
C LEU A 293 2.67 -1.03 7.16
N ALA A 294 2.05 -1.63 6.14
CA ALA A 294 2.60 -2.82 5.48
C ALA A 294 3.85 -2.51 4.65
N ARG A 295 4.05 -1.24 4.27
CA ARG A 295 5.11 -0.80 3.35
C ARG A 295 6.27 -0.09 4.05
N THR A 296 5.99 0.62 5.14
CA THR A 296 6.99 1.43 5.82
C THR A 296 6.94 1.21 7.33
N ALA A 297 8.11 1.02 7.93
CA ALA A 297 8.22 0.90 9.38
C ALA A 297 7.89 2.25 10.05
N PRO A 298 6.95 2.29 11.02
CA PRO A 298 6.64 3.53 11.72
C PRO A 298 7.81 3.94 12.63
N GLY A 299 8.19 5.21 12.58
CA GLY A 299 9.21 5.81 13.45
C GLY A 299 8.72 7.07 14.15
N GLY A 300 9.47 7.52 15.16
CA GLY A 300 9.21 8.78 15.87
C GLY A 300 7.79 8.91 16.42
N GLU A 301 7.14 10.04 16.15
CA GLU A 301 5.80 10.32 16.65
C GLU A 301 4.70 9.45 16.03
N LEU A 302 4.88 8.96 14.80
CA LEU A 302 3.93 8.02 14.20
C LEU A 302 3.90 6.71 14.97
N ALA A 303 5.08 6.18 15.37
CA ALA A 303 5.16 4.98 16.19
C ALA A 303 4.45 5.15 17.55
N LYS A 304 4.58 6.32 18.19
CA LYS A 304 3.89 6.63 19.44
C LYS A 304 2.38 6.70 19.29
N GLU A 305 1.86 7.38 18.26
CA GLU A 305 0.40 7.42 18.02
C GLU A 305 -0.15 6.04 17.64
N LEU A 306 0.61 5.25 16.87
CA LEU A 306 0.23 3.88 16.55
C LEU A 306 0.21 3.01 17.81
N ALA A 307 1.20 3.14 18.71
CA ALA A 307 1.21 2.43 19.98
C ALA A 307 -0.04 2.73 20.79
N ARG A 308 -0.45 4.00 20.88
CA ARG A 308 -1.69 4.43 21.55
C ARG A 308 -2.93 3.81 20.93
N HIS A 309 -2.97 3.72 19.60
CA HIS A 309 -4.07 3.07 18.90
C HIS A 309 -4.10 1.55 19.13
N GLU A 310 -2.95 0.87 19.08
CA GLU A 310 -2.85 -0.56 19.42
C GLU A 310 -3.31 -0.80 20.87
N TYR A 311 -2.97 0.10 21.80
CA TYR A 311 -3.47 0.03 23.16
C TYR A 311 -5.00 0.14 23.23
N LEU A 312 -5.61 1.07 22.50
CA LEU A 312 -7.07 1.19 22.42
C LEU A 312 -7.72 -0.05 21.78
N LEU A 313 -7.08 -0.68 20.78
CA LEU A 313 -7.54 -1.96 20.20
C LEU A 313 -7.44 -3.10 21.21
N ALA A 314 -6.43 -3.10 22.08
CA ALA A 314 -6.32 -4.04 23.18
C ALA A 314 -7.47 -3.86 24.18
N LEU A 315 -7.73 -2.63 24.60
CA LEU A 315 -8.85 -2.29 25.49
C LEU A 315 -10.19 -2.65 24.87
N ARG A 316 -10.39 -2.47 23.56
CA ARG A 316 -11.59 -2.92 22.84
C ARG A 316 -11.71 -4.44 22.82
N SER A 317 -10.61 -5.13 22.51
CA SER A 317 -10.58 -6.59 22.43
C SER A 317 -10.81 -7.22 23.79
N PHE A 318 -10.29 -6.59 24.85
CA PHE A 318 -10.44 -7.03 26.23
C PHE A 318 -11.81 -6.63 26.81
N GLY A 319 -12.23 -5.39 26.58
CA GLY A 319 -13.59 -4.86 26.79
C GLY A 319 -14.21 -5.20 28.15
N ALA A 320 -15.54 -5.33 28.15
CA ALA A 320 -16.34 -5.74 29.31
C ALA A 320 -16.00 -7.14 29.85
N LEU A 321 -15.29 -7.98 29.08
CA LEU A 321 -14.83 -9.30 29.51
C LEU A 321 -13.70 -9.19 30.54
N GLY A 322 -12.89 -8.14 30.47
CA GLY A 322 -11.74 -7.95 31.35
C GLY A 322 -12.05 -7.49 32.78
N ALA A 323 -13.24 -6.93 33.01
CA ALA A 323 -13.62 -6.39 34.31
C ALA A 323 -14.20 -7.45 35.26
N ALA A 324 -14.82 -8.51 34.73
CA ALA A 324 -15.40 -9.58 35.51
C ALA A 324 -14.56 -10.86 35.37
N LYS A 325 -14.34 -11.56 36.49
CA LYS A 325 -13.68 -12.87 36.47
C LYS A 325 -14.51 -13.83 35.59
N PRO A 326 -13.92 -14.50 34.58
CA PRO A 326 -14.62 -15.54 33.83
C PRO A 326 -15.18 -16.58 34.78
N SER A 327 -16.45 -16.91 34.63
CA SER A 327 -17.07 -18.01 35.34
C SER A 327 -17.88 -18.86 34.36
N PRO A 328 -18.11 -20.15 34.66
CA PRO A 328 -19.02 -20.98 33.87
C PRO A 328 -20.44 -20.40 33.80
N ASP A 329 -20.89 -19.71 34.85
CA ASP A 329 -22.20 -19.06 34.88
C ASP A 329 -22.28 -17.85 33.93
N ALA A 330 -21.14 -17.17 33.70
CA ALA A 330 -21.03 -16.04 32.78
C ALA A 330 -20.73 -16.46 31.33
N LEU A 331 -20.07 -17.60 31.15
CA LEU A 331 -19.70 -18.20 29.86
C LEU A 331 -20.42 -19.54 29.75
N GLY A 332 -21.68 -19.52 29.31
CA GLY A 332 -22.60 -20.66 29.32
C GLY A 332 -22.27 -21.77 28.32
N SER A 333 -21.16 -21.66 27.58
CA SER A 333 -20.70 -22.72 26.66
C SER A 333 -19.20 -22.69 26.39
N LEU A 334 -18.66 -23.83 25.92
CA LEU A 334 -17.28 -23.93 25.42
C LEU A 334 -17.00 -22.95 24.27
N SER A 335 -17.96 -22.73 23.37
CA SER A 335 -17.81 -21.76 22.28
C SER A 335 -17.61 -20.33 22.81
N GLU A 336 -18.31 -19.93 23.88
CA GLU A 336 -18.12 -18.62 24.50
C GLU A 336 -16.76 -18.50 25.18
N VAL A 337 -16.28 -19.56 25.83
CA VAL A 337 -14.91 -19.62 26.40
C VAL A 337 -13.85 -19.47 25.30
N GLU A 338 -14.01 -20.17 24.17
CA GLU A 338 -13.10 -20.08 23.03
C GLU A 338 -13.08 -18.67 22.41
N GLN A 339 -14.26 -18.05 22.24
CA GLN A 339 -14.37 -16.67 21.78
C GLN A 339 -13.71 -15.69 22.74
N ALA A 340 -13.94 -15.83 24.06
CA ALA A 340 -13.30 -15.02 25.09
C ALA A 340 -11.77 -15.19 25.07
N ARG A 341 -11.28 -16.42 24.89
CA ARG A 341 -9.84 -16.70 24.76
C ARG A 341 -9.25 -16.05 23.51
N HIS A 342 -9.93 -16.16 22.37
CA HIS A 342 -9.49 -15.52 21.14
C HIS A 342 -9.35 -14.01 21.32
N ARG A 343 -10.34 -13.37 21.96
CA ARG A 343 -10.33 -11.95 22.31
C ARG A 343 -9.18 -11.58 23.27
N GLY A 344 -8.97 -12.36 24.33
CA GLY A 344 -7.86 -12.17 25.28
C GLY A 344 -6.48 -12.28 24.62
N ARG A 345 -6.27 -13.29 23.77
CA ARG A 345 -5.03 -13.44 22.99
C ARG A 345 -4.82 -12.30 22.00
N ARG A 346 -5.91 -11.81 21.38
CA ARG A 346 -5.85 -10.65 20.50
C ARG A 346 -5.45 -9.39 21.27
N ALA A 347 -6.04 -9.14 22.44
CA ALA A 347 -5.65 -8.04 23.31
C ALA A 347 -4.17 -8.11 23.72
N ALA A 348 -3.66 -9.30 24.07
CA ALA A 348 -2.25 -9.49 24.42
C ALA A 348 -1.30 -9.15 23.26
N ARG A 349 -1.65 -9.52 22.01
CA ARG A 349 -0.87 -9.12 20.83
C ARG A 349 -0.85 -7.61 20.65
N HIS A 350 -1.99 -6.95 20.81
CA HIS A 350 -2.10 -5.50 20.68
C HIS A 350 -1.28 -4.76 21.77
N VAL A 351 -1.34 -5.21 23.03
CA VAL A 351 -0.50 -4.66 24.13
C VAL A 351 0.99 -4.88 23.87
N GLY A 352 1.37 -6.09 23.45
CA GLY A 352 2.75 -6.39 23.07
C GLY A 352 3.24 -5.44 21.98
N ARG A 353 2.44 -5.27 20.92
CA ARG A 353 2.76 -4.36 19.81
C ARG A 353 2.85 -2.90 20.24
N ALA A 354 1.96 -2.45 21.13
CA ALA A 354 2.00 -1.10 21.66
C ALA A 354 3.34 -0.82 22.38
N LEU A 355 3.80 -1.74 23.21
CA LEU A 355 5.05 -1.61 23.96
C LEU A 355 6.30 -1.82 23.10
N GLU A 356 6.22 -2.57 22.00
CA GLU A 356 7.29 -2.62 21.00
C GLU A 356 7.48 -1.27 20.28
N LEU A 357 6.37 -0.60 19.95
CA LEU A 357 6.37 0.67 19.22
C LEU A 357 6.70 1.88 20.12
N TYR A 358 6.32 1.80 21.39
CA TYR A 358 6.57 2.84 22.39
C TYR A 358 6.95 2.20 23.73
N PRO A 359 8.22 1.83 23.93
CA PRO A 359 8.69 1.15 25.14
C PRO A 359 8.41 1.92 26.43
N GLU A 360 8.52 3.25 26.39
CA GLU A 360 8.29 4.14 27.54
C GLU A 360 6.79 4.36 27.84
N MET A 361 5.87 3.76 27.06
CA MET A 361 4.43 3.86 27.31
C MET A 361 4.07 3.41 28.74
N GLY A 362 4.73 2.39 29.26
CA GLY A 362 4.49 1.88 30.61
C GLY A 362 4.89 2.84 31.74
N GLU A 363 5.71 3.85 31.44
CA GLU A 363 6.15 4.88 32.38
C GLU A 363 5.27 6.14 32.32
N ASP A 364 4.46 6.29 31.25
CA ASP A 364 3.55 7.42 31.09
C ASP A 364 2.34 7.25 32.04
N PRO A 365 2.10 8.22 32.96
CA PRO A 365 1.01 8.13 33.93
C PRO A 365 -0.39 7.94 33.33
N ARG A 366 -0.57 8.26 32.04
CA ARG A 366 -1.84 8.10 31.32
C ARG A 366 -2.10 6.66 30.87
N TYR A 367 -1.08 5.81 30.89
CA TYR A 367 -1.11 4.43 30.40
C TYR A 367 -0.52 3.45 31.41
N THR A 368 -0.57 3.75 32.71
CA THR A 368 -0.03 2.87 33.77
C THR A 368 -0.64 1.47 33.74
N ASP A 369 -1.88 1.38 33.28
CA ASP A 369 -2.63 0.16 33.07
C ASP A 369 -2.08 -0.72 31.93
N VAL A 370 -1.27 -0.22 30.99
CA VAL A 370 -0.69 -1.05 29.92
C VAL A 370 0.25 -2.12 30.46
N THR A 371 1.06 -1.76 31.46
CA THR A 371 2.04 -2.67 32.08
C THR A 371 1.34 -3.67 32.98
N GLU A 372 0.35 -3.20 33.76
CA GLU A 372 -0.52 -4.08 34.56
C GLU A 372 -1.26 -5.07 33.67
N LEU A 373 -1.85 -4.61 32.56
CA LEU A 373 -2.57 -5.44 31.61
C LEU A 373 -1.67 -6.48 30.96
N ARG A 374 -0.42 -6.11 30.60
CA ARG A 374 0.57 -7.02 30.03
C ARG A 374 1.01 -8.11 31.01
N ASN A 375 1.41 -7.69 32.21
CA ASN A 375 2.11 -8.57 33.14
C ASN A 375 1.15 -9.42 33.97
N ASP A 376 0.01 -8.84 34.32
CA ASP A 376 -0.89 -9.42 35.31
C ASP A 376 -2.29 -9.64 34.74
N GLY A 377 -2.93 -8.60 34.19
CA GLY A 377 -4.34 -8.63 33.80
C GLY A 377 -4.67 -9.69 32.75
N LEU A 378 -4.04 -9.63 31.57
CA LEU A 378 -4.30 -10.56 30.47
C LEU A 378 -3.83 -11.99 30.77
N PRO A 379 -2.63 -12.24 31.31
CA PRO A 379 -2.22 -13.59 31.68
C PRO A 379 -3.16 -14.24 32.69
N ARG A 380 -3.57 -13.50 33.73
CA ARG A 380 -4.52 -13.97 34.75
C ARG A 380 -5.89 -14.28 34.15
N PHE A 381 -6.39 -13.42 33.27
CA PHE A 381 -7.66 -13.66 32.56
C PHE A 381 -7.62 -14.93 31.70
N LEU A 382 -6.53 -15.14 30.95
CA LEU A 382 -6.34 -16.34 30.15
C LEU A 382 -6.26 -17.62 31.02
N ALA A 383 -5.59 -17.54 32.17
CA ALA A 383 -5.54 -18.63 33.15
C ALA A 383 -6.93 -18.99 33.70
N TRP A 384 -7.78 -17.99 33.98
CA TRP A 384 -9.17 -18.22 34.35
C TRP A 384 -9.95 -18.93 33.24
N LEU A 385 -9.78 -18.53 31.97
CA LEU A 385 -10.45 -19.21 30.86
C LEU A 385 -9.98 -20.66 30.69
N ASP A 386 -8.71 -20.96 30.93
CA ASP A 386 -8.20 -22.33 30.91
C ASP A 386 -8.84 -23.17 32.02
N ALA A 387 -8.99 -22.63 33.23
CA ALA A 387 -9.71 -23.31 34.32
C ALA A 387 -11.20 -23.53 34.01
N VAL A 388 -11.90 -22.53 33.44
CA VAL A 388 -13.32 -22.66 33.06
C VAL A 388 -13.50 -23.71 31.96
N GLU A 389 -12.62 -23.74 30.96
CA GLU A 389 -12.67 -24.80 29.94
C GLU A 389 -12.45 -26.18 30.54
N ALA A 390 -11.47 -26.33 31.44
CA ALA A 390 -11.23 -27.59 32.13
C ALA A 390 -12.48 -28.05 32.90
N GLN A 391 -13.22 -27.13 33.53
CA GLN A 391 -14.50 -27.47 34.17
C GLN A 391 -15.53 -28.01 33.18
N PHE A 392 -15.70 -27.37 32.02
CA PHE A 392 -16.62 -27.87 30.99
C PHE A 392 -16.24 -29.26 30.51
N LEU A 393 -14.94 -29.51 30.30
CA LEU A 393 -14.46 -30.83 29.92
C LEU A 393 -14.71 -31.87 31.00
N LEU A 394 -14.51 -31.56 32.28
CA LEU A 394 -14.70 -32.50 33.39
C LEU A 394 -16.16 -32.76 33.75
N THR A 395 -17.06 -31.82 33.43
CA THR A 395 -18.50 -31.96 33.71
C THR A 395 -19.27 -32.59 32.54
N ALA A 396 -18.68 -32.66 31.34
CA ALA A 396 -19.28 -33.37 30.20
C ALA A 396 -19.51 -34.86 30.51
N PHE A 397 -20.55 -35.44 29.91
CA PHE A 397 -20.81 -36.88 29.97
C PHE A 397 -19.99 -37.62 28.92
N GLY A 398 -19.47 -38.81 29.28
CA GLY A 398 -18.76 -39.69 28.33
C GLY A 398 -17.37 -39.20 27.92
N ILE A 399 -16.65 -38.53 28.83
CA ILE A 399 -15.31 -38.00 28.58
C ILE A 399 -14.31 -39.14 28.36
N GLY A 400 -13.46 -39.03 27.34
CA GLY A 400 -12.39 -39.97 27.08
C GLY A 400 -11.06 -39.54 27.69
N ASP A 401 -10.04 -40.38 27.53
CA ASP A 401 -8.67 -40.12 28.00
C ASP A 401 -8.07 -38.85 27.38
N GLN A 402 -8.48 -38.51 26.15
CA GLN A 402 -8.02 -37.32 25.46
C GLN A 402 -8.54 -36.04 26.12
N GLU A 403 -9.83 -35.98 26.47
CA GLU A 403 -10.45 -34.86 27.17
C GLU A 403 -9.88 -34.71 28.58
N LEU A 404 -9.67 -35.81 29.30
CA LEU A 404 -9.01 -35.81 30.62
C LEU A 404 -7.58 -35.26 30.54
N SER A 405 -6.81 -35.70 29.54
CA SER A 405 -5.45 -35.20 29.30
C SER A 405 -5.43 -33.72 28.94
N ARG A 406 -6.43 -33.24 28.17
CA ARG A 406 -6.59 -31.82 27.84
C ARG A 406 -6.95 -31.01 29.10
N ALA A 407 -7.91 -31.47 29.89
CA ALA A 407 -8.31 -30.82 31.14
C ALA A 407 -7.12 -30.70 32.11
N ARG A 408 -6.30 -31.76 32.25
CA ARG A 408 -5.09 -31.72 33.06
C ARG A 408 -4.13 -30.60 32.63
N ARG A 409 -3.82 -30.50 31.34
CA ARG A 409 -2.92 -29.45 30.81
C ARG A 409 -3.45 -28.05 31.06
N LEU A 410 -4.76 -27.85 30.95
CA LEU A 410 -5.41 -26.57 31.22
C LEU A 410 -5.36 -26.20 32.70
N ILE A 411 -5.58 -27.17 33.60
CA ILE A 411 -5.44 -27.01 35.05
C ILE A 411 -3.99 -26.64 35.40
N ASP A 412 -3.01 -27.35 34.86
CA ASP A 412 -1.59 -27.07 35.11
C ASP A 412 -1.20 -25.66 34.61
N ALA A 413 -1.70 -25.25 33.44
CA ALA A 413 -1.49 -23.90 32.90
C ALA A 413 -2.13 -22.79 33.77
N ALA A 414 -3.36 -23.02 34.25
CA ALA A 414 -4.03 -22.11 35.17
C ALA A 414 -3.31 -22.03 36.54
N GLY A 415 -2.79 -23.17 37.02
CA GLY A 415 -2.05 -23.28 38.27
C GLY A 415 -0.79 -22.42 38.32
N ALA A 416 -0.14 -22.17 37.18
CA ALA A 416 1.02 -21.28 37.09
C ALA A 416 0.72 -19.83 37.54
N TYR A 417 -0.55 -19.41 37.49
CA TYR A 417 -1.00 -18.07 37.90
C TYR A 417 -1.80 -18.08 39.22
N ALA A 418 -2.08 -19.24 39.80
CA ALA A 418 -2.90 -19.39 41.00
C ALA A 418 -2.34 -18.64 42.21
N ALA A 419 -1.02 -18.63 42.40
CA ALA A 419 -0.38 -17.95 43.52
C ALA A 419 -0.63 -16.42 43.56
N ALA A 420 -0.94 -15.82 42.41
CA ALA A 420 -1.23 -14.39 42.29
C ALA A 420 -2.75 -14.06 42.41
N ASP A 421 -3.64 -15.05 42.42
CA ASP A 421 -5.10 -14.87 42.58
C ASP A 421 -5.69 -16.01 43.45
N PRO A 422 -5.95 -15.76 44.74
CA PRO A 422 -6.50 -16.76 45.66
C PRO A 422 -7.82 -17.38 45.19
N GLY A 423 -8.63 -16.64 44.42
CA GLY A 423 -9.85 -17.17 43.84
C GLY A 423 -9.59 -18.21 42.75
N LEU A 424 -8.58 -17.96 41.90
CA LEU A 424 -8.15 -18.91 40.88
C LEU A 424 -7.52 -20.14 41.53
N GLU A 425 -6.73 -19.95 42.59
CA GLU A 425 -6.14 -21.06 43.35
C GLU A 425 -7.20 -22.00 43.91
N GLN A 426 -8.22 -21.45 44.59
CA GLN A 426 -9.33 -22.25 45.11
C GLN A 426 -10.06 -22.99 43.97
N PHE A 427 -10.26 -22.33 42.83
CA PHE A 427 -10.93 -22.93 41.70
C PHE A 427 -10.11 -24.06 41.06
N VAL A 428 -8.81 -23.86 40.81
CA VAL A 428 -7.89 -24.89 40.32
C VAL A 428 -7.88 -26.11 41.25
N ARG A 429 -7.78 -25.92 42.57
CA ARG A 429 -7.85 -27.03 43.54
C ARG A 429 -9.17 -27.81 43.45
N SER A 430 -10.29 -27.12 43.21
CA SER A 430 -11.58 -27.80 43.01
C SER A 430 -11.60 -28.67 41.75
N LEU A 431 -10.94 -28.22 40.67
CA LEU A 431 -10.82 -28.95 39.41
C LEU A 431 -9.86 -30.13 39.54
N GLU A 432 -8.77 -30.01 40.29
CA GLU A 432 -7.85 -31.12 40.60
C GLU A 432 -8.56 -32.26 41.35
N ASN A 433 -9.42 -31.90 42.32
CA ASN A 433 -10.25 -32.87 43.02
C ASN A 433 -11.24 -33.56 42.07
N LEU A 434 -11.92 -32.79 41.22
CA LEU A 434 -12.86 -33.33 40.23
C LEU A 434 -12.17 -34.25 39.23
N LEU A 435 -10.98 -33.86 38.74
CA LEU A 435 -10.16 -34.67 37.85
C LEU A 435 -9.76 -35.99 38.51
N SER A 436 -9.37 -35.96 39.79
CA SER A 436 -9.02 -37.16 40.56
C SER A 436 -10.21 -38.13 40.69
N VAL A 437 -11.41 -37.60 40.93
CA VAL A 437 -12.65 -38.40 40.98
C VAL A 437 -13.01 -39.01 39.63
N ARG A 438 -12.74 -38.32 38.51
CA ARG A 438 -13.01 -38.84 37.17
C ARG A 438 -12.01 -39.91 36.71
N GLN A 439 -10.82 -39.95 37.32
CA GLN A 439 -9.78 -40.94 37.02
C GLN A 439 -9.91 -42.24 37.82
N ALA A 440 -10.64 -42.19 38.94
CA ALA A 440 -10.97 -43.35 39.78
C ALA A 440 -12.20 -44.08 39.23
#